data_AF-A0A6P5GFC2-F1
#
_entry.id   AF-A0A6P5GFC2-F1
#
_cell.length_a   1.000
_cell.length_b   1.000
_cell.length_c   1.000
_cell.angle_alpha   90.00
_cell.angle_beta   90.00
_cell.angle_gamma   90.00
#
_symmetry.space_group_name_H-M   'P 1'
#
loop_
_entity.id
_entity.type
_entity.pdbx_description
1 polymer ?
#
loop_
_entity_poly.entity_id
_entity_poly.type
_entity_poly.pdbx_seq_one_letter_code
_entity_poly.pdbx_strand_id
1 'polypeptide(L)'
;MAAEPRDGGFEKEKEEEEAAAERAELLRDRFRLSVISIANAEAEKVVMGISEPVVACIADLAFKYTEQLAKDVELFAQHAGRKSVNMEDVILSAHRNDHLAGLLRSFSQELKGKEPQTERKRKKSSKSDDKALAS
;
A
#
# COMPACT_ATOMS: atom_id res chain seq x y z
N MET A 1 18.62 48.49 -19.81
CA MET A 1 17.41 47.80 -20.29
C MET A 1 17.48 46.40 -19.72
N ALA A 2 16.60 46.10 -18.77
CA ALA A 2 16.69 44.94 -17.89
C ALA A 2 16.60 43.64 -18.70
N ALA A 3 17.52 42.72 -18.45
CA ALA A 3 17.28 41.32 -18.74
C ALA A 3 16.30 40.82 -17.67
N GLU A 4 15.10 40.45 -18.08
CA GLU A 4 14.20 39.67 -17.22
C GLU A 4 14.58 38.19 -17.36
N PRO A 5 14.94 37.51 -16.26
CA PRO A 5 14.87 36.07 -16.20
C PRO A 5 13.70 35.67 -15.30
N ARG A 6 12.85 34.75 -15.76
CA ARG A 6 12.07 33.74 -14.98
C ARG A 6 10.73 33.47 -15.66
N ASP A 7 10.72 32.49 -16.57
CA ASP A 7 9.46 31.92 -17.08
C ASP A 7 9.50 30.38 -17.11
N GLY A 8 10.67 29.78 -17.38
CA GLY A 8 10.82 28.31 -17.44
C GLY A 8 10.63 27.53 -16.11
N GLY A 9 10.43 28.21 -14.98
CA GLY A 9 10.04 27.55 -13.72
C GLY A 9 8.53 27.29 -13.62
N PHE A 10 7.73 28.25 -14.11
CA PHE A 10 6.27 28.19 -14.08
C PHE A 10 5.74 27.23 -15.14
N GLU A 11 6.34 27.23 -16.33
CA GLU A 11 6.02 26.26 -17.39
C GLU A 11 6.28 24.82 -16.94
N LYS A 12 7.41 24.59 -16.27
CA LYS A 12 7.77 23.27 -15.75
C LYS A 12 6.85 22.78 -14.64
N GLU A 13 6.48 23.65 -13.69
CA GLU A 13 5.51 23.31 -12.63
C GLU A 13 4.15 22.94 -13.23
N LYS A 14 3.71 23.68 -14.26
CA LYS A 14 2.46 23.41 -14.97
C LYS A 14 2.50 22.08 -15.73
N GLU A 15 3.59 21.78 -16.42
CA GLU A 15 3.79 20.48 -17.09
C GLU A 15 3.79 19.32 -16.09
N GLU A 16 4.42 19.48 -14.93
CA GLU A 16 4.41 18.47 -13.86
C GLU A 16 3.01 18.26 -13.27
N GLU A 17 2.23 19.32 -13.09
CA GLU A 17 0.84 19.24 -12.64
C GLU A 17 -0.06 18.53 -13.65
N GLU A 18 0.07 18.85 -14.93
CA GLU A 18 -0.70 18.22 -16.02
C GLU A 18 -0.37 16.72 -16.10
N ALA A 19 0.92 16.35 -16.07
CA ALA A 19 1.34 14.96 -16.04
C ALA A 19 0.83 14.20 -14.80
N ALA A 20 0.79 14.88 -13.64
CA ALA A 20 0.23 14.30 -12.42
C ALA A 20 -1.29 14.08 -12.53
N ALA A 21 -2.01 15.01 -13.14
CA ALA A 21 -3.44 14.91 -13.39
C ALA A 21 -3.78 13.75 -14.34
N GLU A 22 -3.06 13.63 -15.46
CA GLU A 22 -3.22 12.50 -16.39
C GLU A 22 -2.95 11.15 -15.70
N ARG A 23 -1.89 11.09 -14.88
CA ARG A 23 -1.57 9.88 -14.11
C ARG A 23 -2.67 9.53 -13.10
N ALA A 24 -3.25 10.54 -12.45
CA ALA A 24 -4.36 10.36 -11.52
C ALA A 24 -5.62 9.85 -12.22
N GLU A 25 -5.92 10.35 -13.42
CA GLU A 25 -7.03 9.88 -14.25
C GLU A 25 -6.83 8.41 -14.66
N LEU A 26 -5.64 8.06 -15.16
CA LEU A 26 -5.31 6.67 -15.51
C LEU A 26 -5.43 5.71 -14.32
N LEU A 27 -5.01 6.15 -13.12
CA LEU A 27 -5.17 5.36 -11.90
C LEU A 27 -6.63 5.16 -11.53
N ARG A 28 -7.45 6.22 -11.64
CA ARG A 28 -8.89 6.16 -11.37
C ARG A 28 -9.60 5.19 -12.32
N ASP A 29 -9.25 5.22 -13.60
CA ASP A 29 -9.83 4.32 -14.60
C ASP A 29 -9.51 2.85 -14.31
N ARG A 30 -8.23 2.54 -14.03
CA ARG A 30 -7.82 1.18 -13.65
C ARG A 30 -8.46 0.71 -12.35
N PHE A 31 -8.60 1.62 -11.39
CA PHE A 31 -9.29 1.34 -10.14
C PHE A 31 -10.76 0.99 -10.40
N ARG A 32 -11.45 1.77 -11.25
CA ARG A 32 -12.85 1.52 -11.64
C ARG A 32 -13.04 0.14 -12.28
N LEU A 33 -12.15 -0.25 -13.20
CA LEU A 33 -12.18 -1.58 -13.82
C LEU A 33 -12.05 -2.71 -12.78
N SER A 34 -11.19 -2.53 -11.79
CA SER A 34 -11.02 -3.50 -10.70
C SER A 34 -12.28 -3.60 -9.84
N VAL A 35 -12.92 -2.48 -9.54
CA VAL A 35 -14.18 -2.44 -8.79
C VAL A 35 -15.31 -3.10 -9.56
N ILE A 36 -15.43 -2.86 -10.87
CA ILE A 36 -16.42 -3.53 -11.73
C ILE A 36 -16.23 -5.06 -11.67
N SER A 37 -14.98 -5.52 -11.79
CA SER A 37 -14.65 -6.95 -11.74
C SER A 37 -15.07 -7.59 -10.40
N ILE A 38 -14.74 -6.94 -9.28
CA ILE A 38 -15.11 -7.43 -7.94
C ILE A 38 -16.63 -7.42 -7.75
N ALA A 39 -17.29 -6.32 -8.14
CA ALA A 39 -18.73 -6.17 -7.98
C ALA A 39 -19.51 -7.22 -8.78
N ASN A 40 -19.12 -7.48 -10.03
CA ASN A 40 -19.74 -8.52 -10.85
C ASN A 40 -19.50 -9.91 -10.27
N ALA A 41 -18.27 -10.22 -9.84
CA ALA A 41 -17.95 -11.50 -9.22
C ALA A 41 -18.76 -11.75 -7.93
N GLU A 42 -19.09 -10.69 -7.17
CA GLU A 42 -19.95 -10.81 -6.00
C GLU A 42 -21.42 -10.96 -6.38
N ALA A 43 -21.89 -10.21 -7.38
CA ALA A 43 -23.26 -10.27 -7.89
C ALA A 43 -23.62 -11.67 -8.43
N GLU A 44 -22.66 -12.32 -9.12
CA GLU A 44 -22.78 -13.70 -9.61
C GLU A 44 -23.00 -14.71 -8.48
N LYS A 45 -22.34 -14.56 -7.33
CA LYS A 45 -22.51 -15.47 -6.17
C LYS A 45 -23.92 -15.44 -5.59
N VAL A 46 -24.58 -14.29 -5.71
CA VAL A 46 -25.92 -14.06 -5.15
C VAL A 46 -27.01 -14.16 -6.23
N VAL A 47 -26.64 -14.45 -7.49
CA VAL A 47 -27.54 -14.55 -8.65
C VAL A 47 -28.39 -13.29 -8.82
N MET A 48 -27.78 -12.12 -8.62
CA MET A 48 -28.42 -10.82 -8.79
C MET A 48 -27.56 -9.96 -9.72
N GLY A 49 -28.19 -9.02 -10.43
CA GLY A 49 -27.46 -7.99 -11.17
C GLY A 49 -27.09 -6.82 -10.27
N ILE A 50 -25.98 -6.15 -10.58
CA ILE A 50 -25.62 -4.87 -9.95
C ILE A 50 -25.84 -3.72 -10.93
N SER A 51 -26.41 -2.62 -10.43
CA SER A 51 -26.69 -1.41 -11.20
C SER A 51 -25.41 -0.64 -11.51
N GLU A 52 -25.24 -0.17 -12.76
CA GLU A 52 -24.08 0.61 -13.19
C GLU A 52 -23.81 1.87 -12.32
N PRO A 53 -24.82 2.72 -12.02
CA PRO A 53 -24.65 3.81 -11.05
C PRO A 53 -24.12 3.37 -9.69
N VAL A 54 -24.54 2.21 -9.18
CA VAL A 54 -24.08 1.70 -7.88
C VAL A 54 -22.61 1.33 -7.97
N VAL A 55 -22.17 0.67 -9.04
CA VAL A 55 -20.75 0.34 -9.27
C VAL A 55 -19.90 1.61 -9.38
N ALA A 56 -20.38 2.63 -10.09
CA ALA A 56 -19.70 3.92 -10.18
C ALA A 56 -19.55 4.59 -8.79
N CYS A 57 -20.62 4.61 -8.00
CA CYS A 57 -20.56 5.14 -6.63
C CYS A 57 -19.59 4.37 -5.73
N ILE A 58 -19.57 3.03 -5.82
CA ILE A 58 -18.62 2.20 -5.07
C ILE A 58 -17.19 2.52 -5.48
N ALA A 59 -16.93 2.68 -6.79
CA ALA A 59 -15.61 3.02 -7.28
C ALA A 59 -15.11 4.37 -6.74
N ASP A 60 -15.95 5.41 -6.78
CA ASP A 60 -15.61 6.72 -6.24
C ASP A 60 -15.38 6.68 -4.73
N LEU A 61 -16.23 5.97 -3.99
CA LEU A 61 -16.12 5.85 -2.54
C LEU A 61 -14.82 5.10 -2.15
N ALA A 62 -14.54 3.99 -2.81
CA ALA A 62 -13.35 3.19 -2.52
C ALA A 62 -12.05 3.92 -2.93
N PHE A 63 -12.07 4.72 -4.01
CA PHE A 63 -10.94 5.55 -4.40
C PHE A 63 -10.65 6.63 -3.34
N LYS A 64 -11.69 7.37 -2.90
CA LYS A 64 -11.56 8.35 -1.80
C LYS A 64 -11.11 7.70 -0.50
N TYR A 65 -11.64 6.53 -0.18
CA TYR A 65 -11.23 5.78 1.01
C TYR A 65 -9.76 5.38 0.96
N THR A 66 -9.25 5.00 -0.22
CA THR A 66 -7.84 4.64 -0.41
C THR A 66 -6.90 5.80 -0.08
N GLU A 67 -7.28 7.04 -0.41
CA GLU A 67 -6.51 8.23 -0.05
C GLU A 67 -6.40 8.41 1.47
N GLN A 68 -7.53 8.28 2.19
CA GLN A 68 -7.52 8.39 3.64
C GLN A 68 -6.74 7.24 4.28
N LEU A 69 -6.94 6.01 3.79
CA LEU A 69 -6.21 4.84 4.27
C LEU A 69 -4.69 5.01 4.10
N ALA A 70 -4.24 5.56 2.97
CA ALA A 70 -2.82 5.81 2.72
C ALA A 70 -2.21 6.79 3.74
N LYS A 71 -2.92 7.89 4.05
CA LYS A 71 -2.51 8.86 5.08
C LYS A 71 -2.45 8.22 6.46
N ASP A 72 -3.45 7.43 6.81
CA ASP A 72 -3.53 6.79 8.12
C ASP A 72 -2.37 5.80 8.32
N VAL A 73 -2.10 4.91 7.35
CA VAL A 73 -1.01 3.93 7.48
C VAL A 73 0.37 4.58 7.46
N GLU A 74 0.54 5.68 6.73
CA GLU A 74 1.76 6.49 6.79
C GLU A 74 1.96 7.06 8.20
N LEU A 75 0.93 7.69 8.77
CA LEU A 75 0.98 8.25 10.11
C LEU A 75 1.25 7.19 11.18
N PHE A 76 0.70 5.99 11.05
CA PHE A 76 0.97 4.88 11.97
C PHE A 76 2.44 4.44 11.92
N ALA A 77 3.01 4.32 10.72
CA ALA A 77 4.41 3.99 10.56
C ALA A 77 5.31 5.09 11.15
N GLN A 78 5.00 6.37 10.89
CA GLN A 78 5.73 7.52 11.42
C GLN A 78 5.65 7.61 12.95
N HIS A 79 4.48 7.37 13.53
CA HIS A 79 4.29 7.33 14.98
C HIS A 79 5.16 6.27 15.66
N ALA A 80 5.39 5.15 14.97
CA ALA A 80 6.29 4.08 15.41
C ALA A 80 7.78 4.35 15.05
N GLY A 81 8.13 5.54 14.55
CA GLY A 81 9.49 5.91 14.16
C GLY A 81 10.01 5.19 12.91
N ARG A 82 9.12 4.63 12.07
CA ARG A 82 9.46 3.90 10.85
C ARG A 82 9.19 4.73 9.61
N LYS A 83 9.94 4.47 8.54
CA LYS A 83 9.73 5.04 7.19
C LYS A 83 9.02 4.08 6.22
N SER A 84 8.71 2.88 6.69
CA SER A 84 8.10 1.82 5.89
C SER A 84 6.93 1.22 6.67
N VAL A 85 5.80 1.11 5.97
CA VAL A 85 4.55 0.55 6.46
C VAL A 85 4.70 -0.97 6.60
N ASN A 86 4.18 -1.54 7.68
CA ASN A 86 4.16 -2.98 7.93
C ASN A 86 2.72 -3.49 8.16
N MET A 87 2.58 -4.80 8.43
CA MET A 87 1.26 -5.41 8.65
C MET A 87 0.52 -4.85 9.88
N GLU A 88 1.22 -4.40 10.92
CA GLU A 88 0.59 -3.85 12.12
C GLU A 88 -0.08 -2.51 11.83
N ASP A 89 0.50 -1.68 10.96
CA ASP A 89 -0.11 -0.42 10.51
C ASP A 89 -1.42 -0.69 9.74
N VAL A 90 -1.40 -1.72 8.87
CA VAL A 90 -2.59 -2.12 8.10
C VAL A 90 -3.69 -2.66 9.03
N ILE A 91 -3.33 -3.49 10.01
CA ILE A 91 -4.27 -4.01 11.01
C ILE A 91 -4.85 -2.88 11.87
N LEU A 92 -4.03 -1.89 12.25
CA LEU A 92 -4.46 -0.74 13.04
C LEU A 92 -5.47 0.13 12.30
N SER A 93 -5.38 0.23 10.96
CA SER A 93 -6.38 0.97 10.18
C SER A 93 -7.81 0.43 10.35
N ALA A 94 -7.95 -0.87 10.68
CA ALA A 94 -9.24 -1.52 10.93
C ALA A 94 -9.72 -1.44 12.40
N HIS A 95 -9.09 -0.66 13.28
CA HIS A 95 -9.39 -0.62 14.73
C HIS A 95 -10.85 -0.28 15.08
N ARG A 96 -11.61 0.35 14.17
CA ARG A 96 -13.03 0.66 14.38
C ARG A 96 -13.96 -0.55 14.16
N ASN A 97 -13.42 -1.66 13.66
CA ASN A 97 -14.14 -2.88 13.37
C ASN A 97 -13.31 -4.09 13.84
N ASP A 98 -13.60 -4.54 15.06
CA ASP A 98 -12.87 -5.63 15.71
C ASP A 98 -12.89 -6.93 14.90
N HIS A 99 -14.01 -7.21 14.23
CA HIS A 99 -14.12 -8.39 13.36
C HIS A 99 -13.18 -8.29 12.16
N LEU A 100 -13.15 -7.13 11.47
CA LEU A 100 -12.24 -6.90 10.36
C LEU A 100 -10.77 -6.93 10.80
N ALA A 101 -10.44 -6.30 11.93
CA ALA A 101 -9.09 -6.35 12.49
C ALA A 101 -8.67 -7.79 12.85
N GLY A 102 -9.61 -8.61 13.33
CA GLY A 102 -9.43 -10.04 13.55
C GLY A 102 -9.10 -10.80 12.25
N LEU A 103 -9.89 -10.59 11.19
CA LEU A 103 -9.64 -11.20 9.89
C LEU A 103 -8.26 -10.82 9.31
N LEU A 104 -7.88 -9.55 9.39
CA LEU A 104 -6.57 -9.07 8.92
C LEU A 104 -5.42 -9.70 9.71
N ARG A 105 -5.58 -9.89 11.03
CA ARG A 105 -4.61 -10.60 11.87
C ARG A 105 -4.44 -12.06 11.44
N SER A 106 -5.54 -12.77 11.21
CA SER A 106 -5.50 -14.16 10.72
C SER A 106 -4.82 -14.25 9.35
N PHE A 107 -5.15 -13.34 8.44
CA PHE A 107 -4.53 -13.30 7.11
C PHE A 107 -3.03 -12.99 7.15
N SER A 108 -2.60 -12.06 8.02
CA SER A 108 -1.19 -11.75 8.28
C SER A 108 -0.39 -12.99 8.73
N GLN A 109 -0.98 -13.82 9.60
CA GLN A 109 -0.34 -15.07 10.05
C GLN A 109 -0.22 -16.10 8.93
N GLU A 110 -1.25 -16.22 8.09
CA GLU A 110 -1.24 -17.13 6.94
C GLU A 110 -0.14 -16.78 5.93
N LEU A 111 0.06 -15.48 5.66
CA LEU A 111 1.12 -15.01 4.75
C LEU A 111 2.51 -15.37 5.27
N LYS A 112 2.77 -15.19 6.57
CA LYS A 112 4.05 -15.55 7.22
C LYS A 112 4.32 -17.05 7.17
N GLY A 113 3.28 -17.88 7.10
CA GLY A 113 3.41 -19.35 6.96
C GLY A 113 3.72 -19.81 5.53
N LYS A 114 3.41 -19.00 4.52
CA LYS A 114 3.62 -19.30 3.10
C LYS A 114 4.90 -18.70 2.52
N GLU A 115 5.56 -17.82 3.25
CA GLU A 115 6.84 -17.23 2.83
C GLU A 115 7.95 -18.31 2.92
N PRO A 116 8.68 -18.61 1.82
CA PRO A 116 9.78 -19.57 1.88
C PRO A 116 10.83 -19.05 2.87
N GLN A 117 11.13 -19.83 3.92
CA GLN A 117 12.14 -19.47 4.92
C GLN A 117 13.50 -19.25 4.27
N THR A 118 13.84 -18.02 3.91
CA THR A 118 15.13 -17.67 3.30
C THR A 118 16.26 -17.51 4.32
N GLU A 119 16.02 -17.59 5.63
CA GLU A 119 17.07 -17.31 6.63
C GLU A 119 17.16 -18.31 7.81
N ARG A 120 17.50 -19.58 7.52
CA ARG A 120 18.06 -20.51 8.52
C ARG A 120 19.48 -20.99 8.21
N LYS A 121 20.31 -20.15 7.57
CA LYS A 121 21.75 -20.38 7.43
C LYS A 121 22.59 -19.12 7.71
N ARG A 122 22.57 -18.64 8.94
CA ARG A 122 23.76 -18.01 9.55
C ARG A 122 24.16 -18.82 10.78
N LYS A 123 24.92 -19.88 10.51
CA LYS A 123 25.57 -20.72 11.51
C LYS A 123 26.60 -19.86 12.25
N LYS A 124 26.27 -19.58 13.51
CA LYS A 124 27.13 -19.14 14.62
C LYS A 124 28.61 -19.44 14.37
N SER A 125 29.43 -18.42 14.12
CA SER A 125 30.88 -18.50 14.18
C SER A 125 31.30 -18.58 15.66
N SER A 126 31.50 -19.79 16.18
CA SER A 126 32.27 -19.98 17.41
C SER A 126 33.75 -19.78 17.08
N LYS A 127 34.30 -18.63 17.44
CA LYS A 127 35.74 -18.43 17.66
C LYS A 127 36.18 -19.44 18.74
N SER A 128 37.08 -20.36 18.40
CA SER A 128 37.91 -21.05 19.38
C SER A 128 39.33 -20.55 19.20
N ASP A 129 39.87 -20.00 20.28
CA ASP A 129 41.13 -19.31 20.40
C ASP A 129 42.35 -20.12 19.97
N ASP A 130 43.30 -19.38 19.41
CA ASP A 130 44.66 -19.73 19.05
C ASP A 130 45.53 -19.82 20.32
N LYS A 131 46.06 -21.01 20.66
CA LYS A 131 47.34 -21.13 21.39
C LYS A 131 47.88 -22.57 21.39
N ALA A 132 48.74 -22.91 20.43
CA ALA A 132 49.68 -24.03 20.58
C ALA A 132 50.88 -23.87 19.63
N LEU A 133 51.85 -23.05 20.02
CA LEU A 133 53.24 -23.12 19.58
C LEU A 133 54.11 -22.70 20.77
N ALA A 134 54.61 -23.68 21.54
CA ALA A 134 55.89 -23.64 22.25
C ALA A 134 56.12 -24.96 23.00
N SER A 135 57.30 -25.54 22.74
CA SER A 135 57.98 -26.68 23.39
C SER A 135 57.64 -28.08 22.90
#